data_AF-A0A3Z4X6F1-F1
#
_entry.id   AF-A0A3Z4X6F1-F1
#
_cell.length_a   1.000
_cell.length_b   1.000
_cell.length_c   1.000
_cell.angle_alpha   90.00
_cell.angle_beta   90.00
_cell.angle_gamma   90.00
#
_symmetry.space_group_name_H-M   'P 1'
#
loop_
_entity.id
_entity.type
_entity.pdbx_description
1 polymer ?
#
loop_
_entity_poly.entity_id
_entity_poly.type
_entity_poly.pdbx_seq_one_letter_code
_entity_poly.pdbx_strand_id
1 'polypeptide(L)' 'MVDEHLIQRLEWEEVLKEAGYPTKPFSYHWHHFKKQFHDALQVSPNTRNMIHRLEKMDWLLPYLEED' A
#
# COMPACT_ATOMS: atom_id res chain seq x y z
N MET A 1 -5.86 13.89 -2.35
CA MET A 1 -6.51 12.63 -1.95
C MET A 1 -5.43 11.57 -1.85
N VAL A 2 -5.42 10.80 -0.76
CA VAL A 2 -4.32 9.88 -0.40
C VAL A 2 -4.51 8.48 -1.01
N ASP A 3 -5.75 8.15 -1.39
CA ASP A 3 -6.18 6.78 -1.66
C ASP A 3 -6.23 6.37 -3.15
N GLU A 4 -6.31 7.32 -4.08
CA GLU A 4 -6.59 6.96 -5.50
C GLU A 4 -5.44 6.26 -6.22
N HIS A 5 -4.21 6.30 -5.67
CA HIS A 5 -3.04 5.86 -6.42
C HIS A 5 -2.44 4.52 -5.97
N LEU A 6 -2.86 3.93 -4.84
CA LEU A 6 -2.29 2.63 -4.43
C LEU A 6 -2.74 1.52 -5.37
N ILE A 7 -4.06 1.37 -5.56
CA ILE A 7 -4.62 0.33 -6.42
C ILE A 7 -4.13 0.49 -7.87
N GLN A 8 -4.18 1.72 -8.41
CA GLN A 8 -3.66 2.02 -9.76
C GLN A 8 -2.19 1.66 -9.93
N ARG A 9 -1.36 1.86 -8.90
CA ARG A 9 0.06 1.49 -8.95
C ARG A 9 0.22 -0.03 -8.96
N LEU A 10 -0.53 -0.74 -8.14
CA LEU A 10 -0.47 -2.21 -8.08
C LEU A 10 -0.93 -2.84 -9.40
N GLU A 11 -2.02 -2.34 -9.98
CA GLU A 11 -2.49 -2.75 -11.31
C GLU A 11 -1.41 -2.51 -12.38
N TRP A 12 -0.69 -1.38 -12.30
CA TRP A 12 0.38 -1.09 -13.25
C TRP A 12 1.61 -2.00 -13.05
N GLU A 13 1.96 -2.36 -11.82
CA GLU A 13 3.02 -3.34 -11.56
C GLU A 13 2.65 -4.72 -12.12
N GLU A 14 1.38 -5.15 -12.05
CA GLU A 14 0.94 -6.40 -12.70
C GLU A 14 1.10 -6.33 -14.22
N VAL A 15 0.70 -5.23 -14.85
CA VAL A 15 0.90 -5.01 -16.30
C VAL A 15 2.38 -5.04 -16.69
N LEU A 16 3.25 -4.41 -15.89
CA LEU A 16 4.70 -4.42 -16.12
C LEU A 16 5.30 -5.82 -15.96
N LYS A 17 4.82 -6.59 -14.97
CA LYS A 17 5.23 -7.98 -14.73
C LYS A 17 4.88 -8.88 -15.91
N GLU A 18 3.66 -8.78 -16.44
CA GLU A 18 3.21 -9.54 -17.61
C GLU A 18 4.04 -9.20 -18.86
N ALA A 19 4.45 -7.94 -19.01
CA ALA A 19 5.29 -7.48 -20.09
C ALA A 19 6.80 -7.80 -19.90
N GLY A 20 7.18 -8.45 -18.80
CA GLY A 20 8.57 -8.87 -18.53
C GLY A 20 9.49 -7.76 -18.04
N TYR A 21 8.93 -6.63 -17.56
CA TYR A 21 9.71 -5.56 -16.97
C TYR A 21 10.02 -5.82 -15.50
N PRO A 22 11.12 -5.26 -14.96
CA PRO A 22 11.38 -5.30 -13.53
C PRO A 22 10.31 -4.50 -12.78
N THR A 23 9.67 -5.16 -11.82
CA THR A 23 8.61 -4.57 -10.97
C THR A 23 9.07 -4.39 -9.55
N LYS A 24 8.35 -3.56 -8.80
CA LYS A 24 8.59 -3.38 -7.38
C LYS A 24 7.65 -4.29 -6.58
N PRO A 25 8.11 -4.82 -5.43
CA PRO A 25 7.29 -5.67 -4.58
C PRO A 25 6.18 -4.86 -3.90
N PHE A 26 5.11 -5.54 -3.49
CA PHE A 26 3.99 -4.91 -2.79
C PHE A 26 4.45 -4.09 -1.57
N SER A 27 5.42 -4.62 -0.80
CA SER A 27 6.01 -3.98 0.37
C SER A 27 6.52 -2.55 0.10
N TYR A 28 7.07 -2.30 -1.10
CA TYR A 28 7.50 -0.97 -1.53
C TYR A 28 6.32 0.00 -1.66
N HIS A 29 5.25 -0.42 -2.33
CA HIS A 29 4.05 0.40 -2.54
C HIS A 29 3.32 0.65 -1.22
N TRP A 30 3.25 -0.38 -0.36
CA TRP A 30 2.67 -0.28 0.97
C TRP A 30 3.41 0.73 1.85
N HIS A 31 4.73 0.72 1.86
CA HIS A 31 5.53 1.70 2.59
C HIS A 31 5.26 3.13 2.13
N HIS A 32 5.18 3.35 0.81
CA HIS A 32 4.87 4.66 0.25
C HIS A 32 3.47 5.13 0.64
N PHE A 33 2.47 4.24 0.59
CA PHE A 33 1.11 4.53 1.03
C PHE A 33 1.06 4.95 2.50
N LYS A 34 1.74 4.21 3.39
CA LYS A 34 1.83 4.55 4.83
C LYS A 34 2.39 5.94 5.06
N LYS A 35 3.44 6.32 4.32
CA LYS A 35 4.04 7.65 4.41
C LYS A 35 3.05 8.74 3.99
N GLN A 36 2.38 8.58 2.85
CA GLN A 36 1.38 9.55 2.38
C GLN A 36 0.18 9.64 3.33
N PHE A 37 -0.25 8.51 3.88
CA PHE A 37 -1.31 8.46 4.87
C PHE A 37 -0.95 9.21 6.14
N HIS A 38 0.27 9.00 6.64
CA HIS A 38 0.77 9.72 7.80
C HIS A 38 0.83 11.24 7.51
N ASP A 39 1.44 11.65 6.41
CA ASP A 39 1.62 13.06 6.07
C ASP A 39 0.28 13.81 5.87
N ALA A 40 -0.75 13.13 5.38
CA ALA A 40 -2.04 13.75 5.07
C ALA A 40 -3.12 13.58 6.16
N LEU A 41 -3.09 12.49 6.92
CA LEU A 41 -4.20 12.08 7.80
C LEU A 41 -3.79 11.82 9.25
N GLN A 42 -2.51 11.97 9.63
CA GLN A 42 -2.07 11.78 11.02
C GLN A 42 -2.75 12.73 12.02
N VAL A 43 -3.23 13.90 11.56
CA VAL A 43 -3.85 14.92 12.42
C VAL A 43 -5.26 14.57 12.91
N SER A 44 -5.94 13.57 12.31
CA SER A 44 -7.29 13.19 12.74
C SER A 44 -7.25 12.00 13.72
N PRO A 45 -7.93 12.09 14.89
CA PRO A 45 -7.99 11.00 15.87
C PRO A 45 -8.52 9.67 15.30
N ASN A 46 -9.42 9.75 14.30
CA ASN A 46 -10.10 8.58 13.73
C ASN A 46 -9.20 7.77 12.78
N THR A 47 -8.19 8.42 12.21
CA THR A 47 -7.26 7.84 11.21
C THR A 47 -5.96 7.37 11.85
N ARG A 48 -5.63 7.83 13.07
CA ARG A 48 -4.39 7.49 13.81
C ARG A 48 -4.11 5.98 13.92
N ASN A 49 -5.16 5.16 14.10
CA ASN A 49 -5.03 3.71 14.23
C ASN A 49 -5.47 2.95 12.97
N MET A 50 -5.65 3.62 11.83
CA MET A 50 -6.19 2.99 10.63
C MET A 50 -5.17 2.03 10.00
N ILE A 51 -3.92 2.46 9.82
CA ILE A 51 -2.85 1.60 9.28
C ILE A 51 -2.67 0.34 10.14
N HIS A 52 -2.60 0.50 11.47
CA HIS A 52 -2.47 -0.63 12.38
C HIS A 52 -3.65 -1.61 12.33
N ARG A 53 -4.86 -1.12 12.03
CA ARG A 53 -6.03 -1.98 11.82
C ARG A 53 -5.94 -2.73 10.49
N LEU A 54 -5.48 -2.06 9.42
CA LEU A 54 -5.32 -2.67 8.10
C LEU A 54 -4.26 -3.77 8.12
N GLU A 55 -3.09 -3.54 8.75
CA GLU A 55 -2.00 -4.52 8.86
C GLU A 55 -2.35 -5.77 9.69
N LYS A 56 -3.48 -5.75 10.41
CA LYS A 56 -4.00 -6.90 11.15
C LYS A 56 -5.10 -7.66 10.40
N MET A 57 -5.49 -7.23 9.21
CA MET A 57 -6.52 -7.91 8.44
C MET A 57 -5.92 -9.13 7.74
N ASP A 58 -6.58 -10.28 7.89
CA ASP A 58 -6.10 -11.56 7.35
C ASP A 58 -5.86 -11.54 5.84
N TRP A 59 -6.63 -10.74 5.10
CA TRP A 59 -6.48 -10.62 3.64
C TRP A 59 -5.22 -9.87 3.22
N LEU A 60 -4.65 -9.02 4.09
CA LEU A 60 -3.49 -8.20 3.77
C LEU A 60 -2.17 -8.89 4.15
N LEU A 61 -2.19 -9.78 5.14
CA LEU A 61 -1.01 -10.50 5.64
C LEU A 61 -0.19 -11.19 4.55
N PRO A 62 -0.79 -11.92 3.58
CA PRO A 62 -0.01 -12.61 2.54
C PRO A 62 0.84 -11.67 1.69
N TYR A 63 0.38 -10.42 1.49
CA TYR A 63 1.08 -9.42 0.69
C TYR A 63 2.15 -8.67 1.48
N LEU A 64 2.02 -8.61 2.80
CA LEU A 64 3.02 -7.98 3.67
C LEU A 64 4.23 -8.88 3.93
N GLU A 65 4.03 -10.20 3.83
CA GLU A 65 5.07 -11.22 4.04
C GLU A 65 5.80 -11.61 2.74
N GLU A 66 5.30 -11.19 1.58
CA GLU A 66 6.04 -11.28 0.30
C GLU A 66 7.21 -10.26 0.29
N ASP A 67 8.42 -10.76 0.55
CA ASP A 67 9.72 -10.09 0.31
C ASP A 67 10.39 -10.70 -0.94
#